data_AF-A0ABD1DX13-F1
#
_entry.id   AF-A0ABD1DX13-F1
#
_cell.length_a   1.000
_cell.length_b   1.000
_cell.length_c   1.000
_cell.angle_alpha   90.00
_cell.angle_beta   90.00
_cell.angle_gamma   90.00
#
_symmetry.space_group_name_H-M   'P 1'
#
loop_
_entity.id
_entity.type
_entity.pdbx_description
1 polymer ?
#
loop_
_entity_poly.entity_id
_entity_poly.type
_entity_poly.pdbx_seq_one_letter_code
_entity_poly.pdbx_strand_id
1 'polypeptide(L)'
;MFYDLDQLGVPCLVFSAGLGDSVISVLRQANVMYPNVKVISNFLQYNPDGTLNGLQDKMIHTFNKNETALKGTDYYNLVHDRDHVIVMGDSLGDAGMADGIPSSSHVLKIGFLFDHPEQNLPRYMDTFDIVLIDDQTMDVPRTIVEMVKNKSHK
;
A
#
# COMPACT_ATOMS: atom_id res chain seq x y z
N MET A 1 -7.28 -7.36 9.56
CA MET A 1 -6.96 -7.09 8.16
C MET A 1 -5.77 -7.88 7.65
N PHE A 2 -4.52 -7.67 8.13
CA PHE A 2 -3.35 -8.42 7.60
C PHE A 2 -3.52 -9.94 7.64
N TYR A 3 -3.97 -10.48 8.78
CA TYR A 3 -4.31 -11.90 8.91
C TYR A 3 -5.39 -12.33 7.91
N ASP A 4 -6.47 -11.56 7.77
CA ASP A 4 -7.57 -11.89 6.86
C ASP A 4 -7.11 -11.93 5.40
N LEU A 5 -6.24 -11.00 4.99
CA LEU A 5 -5.66 -10.97 3.65
C LEU A 5 -4.77 -12.19 3.39
N ASP A 6 -3.97 -12.60 4.38
CA ASP A 6 -3.13 -13.80 4.29
C ASP A 6 -3.98 -15.07 4.16
N GLN A 7 -5.01 -15.23 5.00
CA GLN A 7 -5.93 -16.36 4.94
C GLN A 7 -6.69 -16.45 3.62
N LEU A 8 -6.93 -15.31 2.96
CA LEU A 8 -7.58 -15.24 1.65
C LEU A 8 -6.60 -15.36 0.47
N GLY A 9 -5.29 -15.47 0.72
CA GLY A 9 -4.27 -15.52 -0.34
C GLY A 9 -4.21 -14.24 -1.18
N VAL A 10 -4.56 -13.09 -0.58
CA VAL A 10 -4.53 -11.78 -1.22
C VAL A 10 -3.14 -11.18 -1.06
N PRO A 11 -2.39 -10.90 -2.15
CA PRO A 11 -1.13 -10.18 -2.09
C PRO A 11 -1.33 -8.81 -1.46
N CYS A 12 -0.46 -8.47 -0.52
CA CYS A 12 -0.48 -7.18 0.17
C CYS A 12 0.84 -6.48 -0.06
N LEU A 13 0.82 -5.32 -0.74
CA LEU A 13 1.99 -4.47 -0.88
C LEU A 13 1.90 -3.28 0.06
N VAL A 14 2.91 -3.15 0.90
CA VAL A 14 3.20 -1.93 1.65
C VAL A 14 4.18 -1.11 0.81
N PHE A 15 3.67 -0.06 0.17
CA PHE A 15 4.47 0.82 -0.67
C PHE A 15 4.74 2.16 0.03
N SER A 16 5.92 2.29 0.62
CA SER A 16 6.26 3.39 1.52
C SER A 16 7.41 4.23 0.98
N ALA A 17 7.24 5.56 0.97
CA ALA A 17 8.32 6.52 0.71
C ALA A 17 9.23 6.76 1.93
N GLY A 18 8.97 6.07 3.05
CA GLY A 18 9.77 6.16 4.27
C GLY A 18 11.01 5.27 4.25
N LEU A 19 11.48 4.93 5.45
CA LEU A 19 12.62 4.03 5.68
C LEU A 19 12.15 2.58 5.79
N GLY A 20 12.48 1.76 4.80
CA GLY A 20 12.02 0.38 4.66
C GLY A 20 12.42 -0.53 5.82
N ASP A 21 13.65 -0.39 6.34
CA ASP A 21 14.13 -1.16 7.49
C ASP A 21 13.22 -0.97 8.72
N SER A 22 12.80 0.28 8.97
CA SER A 22 11.86 0.61 10.04
C SER A 22 10.48 0.01 9.80
N VAL A 23 9.97 0.11 8.57
CA VAL A 23 8.67 -0.47 8.19
C VAL A 23 8.67 -1.99 8.44
N ILE A 24 9.68 -2.71 7.95
CA ILE A 24 9.82 -4.16 8.16
C ILE A 24 9.91 -4.48 9.66
N SER A 25 10.70 -3.71 10.41
CA SER A 25 10.87 -3.92 11.85
C SER A 25 9.54 -3.80 12.59
N VAL A 26 8.75 -2.76 12.33
CA VAL A 26 7.43 -2.55 12.95
C VAL A 26 6.46 -3.67 12.58
N LEU A 27 6.36 -4.03 11.30
CA LEU A 27 5.45 -5.09 10.84
C LEU A 27 5.80 -6.46 11.44
N ARG A 28 7.10 -6.77 11.58
CA ARG A 28 7.57 -8.01 12.22
C ARG A 28 7.26 -8.02 13.71
N GLN A 29 7.56 -6.95 14.43
CA GLN A 29 7.30 -6.86 15.87
C GLN A 29 5.80 -6.93 16.18
N ALA A 30 4.96 -6.38 15.30
CA ALA A 30 3.50 -6.48 15.40
C ALA A 30 2.95 -7.85 14.94
N ASN A 31 3.80 -8.79 14.50
CA ASN A 31 3.41 -10.10 13.97
C ASN A 31 2.42 -10.04 12.78
N VAL A 32 2.60 -9.05 11.90
CA VAL A 32 1.77 -8.86 10.70
C VAL A 32 2.54 -9.00 9.39
N MET A 33 3.84 -9.33 9.45
CA MET A 33 4.67 -9.62 8.27
C MET A 33 4.43 -11.05 7.77
N TYR A 34 3.23 -11.32 7.27
CA TYR A 34 2.83 -12.61 6.69
C TYR A 34 3.49 -12.86 5.32
N PRO A 35 3.52 -14.11 4.80
CA PRO A 35 4.16 -14.44 3.52
C PRO A 35 3.59 -13.68 2.31
N ASN A 36 2.31 -13.31 2.35
CA ASN A 36 1.64 -12.52 1.32
C ASN A 36 1.98 -11.01 1.37
N VAL A 37 2.65 -10.54 2.43
CA VAL A 37 3.04 -9.13 2.60
C VAL A 37 4.39 -8.89 1.96
N LYS A 38 4.45 -7.90 1.06
CA LYS A 38 5.68 -7.38 0.44
C LYS A 38 5.85 -5.91 0.80
N VAL A 39 7.08 -5.47 0.94
CA VAL A 39 7.42 -4.08 1.27
C VAL A 39 8.31 -3.54 0.16
N ILE A 40 7.89 -2.44 -0.44
CA ILE A 40 8.71 -1.64 -1.36
C ILE A 40 8.90 -0.27 -0.70
N SER A 41 10.15 0.09 -0.43
CA SER A 41 10.51 1.31 0.30
C SER A 41 11.99 1.66 0.11
N ASN A 42 12.47 2.71 0.77
CA ASN A 42 13.88 3.09 0.75
C ASN A 42 14.64 2.30 1.83
N PHE A 43 15.52 1.39 1.43
CA PHE A 43 16.29 0.56 2.38
C PHE A 43 17.71 1.10 2.59
N LEU A 44 18.27 0.92 3.78
CA LEU A 44 19.63 1.33 4.10
C LEU A 44 20.66 0.49 3.32
N GLN A 45 21.65 1.15 2.74
CA GLN A 45 22.79 0.50 2.12
C GLN A 45 23.94 0.45 3.11
N TYR A 46 24.54 -0.72 3.28
CA TYR A 46 25.69 -0.92 4.16
C TYR A 46 26.91 -1.33 3.34
N ASN A 47 28.08 -0.80 3.73
CA ASN A 47 29.36 -1.29 3.25
C ASN A 47 29.66 -2.69 3.82
N PRO A 48 30.60 -3.45 3.23
CA PRO A 48 31.02 -4.75 3.76
C PRO A 48 31.54 -4.71 5.21
N ASP A 49 32.02 -3.55 5.68
CA ASP A 49 32.47 -3.32 7.06
C ASP A 49 31.32 -2.99 8.04
N GLY A 50 30.08 -2.97 7.56
CA GLY A 50 28.87 -2.69 8.35
C GLY A 50 28.58 -1.19 8.53
N THR A 51 29.35 -0.29 7.92
CA THR A 51 29.08 1.15 7.98
C THR A 51 27.95 1.55 7.04
N LEU A 52 27.12 2.52 7.46
CA LEU A 52 26.04 3.04 6.62
C LEU A 52 26.61 3.83 5.44
N ASN A 53 26.15 3.51 4.23
CA ASN A 53 26.60 4.12 2.98
C ASN A 53 25.41 4.54 2.09
N GLY A 54 24.39 5.15 2.69
CA GLY A 54 23.25 5.71 1.98
C GLY A 54 22.05 4.77 1.88
N LEU A 55 21.31 4.86 0.77
CA LEU A 55 20.09 4.11 0.50
C LEU A 55 20.29 3.22 -0.73
N GLN A 56 19.67 2.05 -0.72
CA GLN A 56 19.66 1.12 -1.83
C GLN A 56 18.82 1.66 -3.00
N ASP A 57 19.28 1.41 -4.22
CA ASP A 57 18.53 1.59 -5.48
C ASP A 57 17.93 3.00 -5.71
N LYS A 58 16.87 3.07 -6.53
CA LYS A 58 16.15 4.31 -6.85
C LYS A 58 15.33 4.77 -5.65
N MET A 59 15.55 6.02 -5.25
CA MET A 59 14.77 6.69 -4.21
C MET A 59 13.27 6.72 -4.55
N ILE A 60 12.45 6.27 -3.61
CA ILE A 60 11.00 6.32 -3.63
C ILE A 60 10.54 7.53 -2.81
N HIS A 61 9.79 8.43 -3.44
CA HIS A 61 9.18 9.59 -2.82
C HIS A 61 7.68 9.63 -3.13
N THR A 62 6.91 10.45 -2.43
CA THR A 62 5.43 10.51 -2.51
C THR A 62 4.87 10.72 -3.93
N PHE A 63 5.68 11.22 -4.87
CA PHE A 63 5.29 11.53 -6.25
C PHE A 63 5.77 10.52 -7.30
N ASN A 64 6.52 9.47 -6.93
CA ASN A 64 6.98 8.44 -7.86
C ASN A 64 6.50 7.02 -7.48
N LYS A 65 5.50 6.93 -6.60
CA LYS A 65 4.85 5.67 -6.23
C LYS A 65 3.91 5.18 -7.33
N ASN A 66 4.44 4.74 -8.45
CA ASN A 66 3.64 4.20 -9.57
C ASN A 66 4.26 2.91 -10.14
N GLU A 67 3.66 2.35 -11.19
CA GLU A 67 4.11 1.12 -11.86
C GLU A 67 5.58 1.13 -12.28
N THR A 68 6.21 2.30 -12.50
CA THR A 68 7.65 2.36 -12.81
C THR A 68 8.54 1.85 -11.67
N ALA A 69 8.06 1.90 -10.42
CA ALA A 69 8.72 1.31 -9.28
C ALA A 69 8.47 -0.21 -9.15
N LEU A 70 7.44 -0.73 -9.83
CA LEU A 70 7.05 -2.14 -9.78
C LEU A 70 7.63 -2.95 -10.96
N LYS A 71 7.86 -2.32 -12.11
CA LYS A 71 8.40 -3.00 -13.32
C LYS A 71 9.75 -3.65 -13.02
N GLY A 72 9.83 -4.94 -13.31
CA GLY A 72 11.04 -5.75 -13.10
C GLY A 72 11.19 -6.31 -11.68
N THR A 73 10.23 -6.06 -10.78
CA THR A 73 10.20 -6.69 -9.46
C THR A 73 9.42 -8.01 -9.49
N ASP A 74 9.77 -8.96 -8.61
CA ASP A 74 9.02 -10.21 -8.42
C ASP A 74 7.55 -9.94 -8.07
N TYR A 75 7.26 -8.78 -7.48
CA TYR A 75 5.90 -8.38 -7.12
C TYR A 75 5.01 -8.19 -8.36
N TYR A 76 5.53 -7.63 -9.46
CA TYR A 76 4.75 -7.46 -10.70
C TYR A 76 4.19 -8.79 -11.19
N ASN A 77 5.02 -9.84 -11.19
CA ASN A 77 4.60 -11.18 -11.60
C ASN A 77 3.56 -11.79 -10.65
N LEU A 78 3.55 -11.41 -9.36
CA LEU A 78 2.58 -11.89 -8.39
C LEU A 78 1.17 -11.30 -8.62
N VAL A 79 1.09 -10.09 -9.20
CA VAL A 79 -0.17 -9.35 -9.30
C VAL A 79 -0.65 -9.05 -10.73
N HIS A 80 0.12 -9.41 -11.76
CA HIS A 80 -0.25 -9.10 -13.15
C HIS A 80 -1.62 -9.63 -13.60
N ASP A 81 -2.08 -10.74 -13.02
CA ASP A 81 -3.40 -11.34 -13.29
C ASP A 81 -4.51 -10.86 -12.32
N ARG A 82 -4.22 -9.90 -11.43
CA ARG A 82 -5.18 -9.36 -10.46
C ARG A 82 -5.81 -8.08 -11.00
N ASP A 83 -7.10 -8.16 -11.30
CA ASP A 83 -7.90 -7.09 -11.90
C ASP A 83 -8.70 -6.27 -10.87
N HIS A 84 -8.74 -6.66 -9.59
CA HIS A 84 -9.41 -5.91 -8.53
C HIS A 84 -8.41 -5.46 -7.47
N VAL A 85 -8.31 -4.14 -7.25
CA VAL A 85 -7.31 -3.54 -6.36
C VAL A 85 -7.96 -2.57 -5.39
N ILE A 86 -7.56 -2.65 -4.12
CA ILE A 86 -7.86 -1.63 -3.12
C ILE A 86 -6.57 -0.85 -2.86
N VAL A 87 -6.61 0.46 -3.09
CA VAL A 87 -5.52 1.38 -2.77
C VAL A 87 -5.89 2.15 -1.51
N MET A 88 -4.96 2.21 -0.56
CA MET A 88 -5.13 2.93 0.70
C MET A 88 -3.97 3.89 0.89
N GLY A 89 -4.25 5.12 1.32
CA GLY A 89 -3.21 6.10 1.61
C GLY A 89 -3.73 7.30 2.37
N ASP A 90 -2.81 8.05 2.96
CA ASP A 90 -3.07 9.25 3.75
C ASP A 90 -2.66 10.53 3.03
N SER A 91 -2.04 10.42 1.85
CA SER A 91 -1.66 11.57 1.02
C SER A 91 -2.25 11.47 -0.38
N LEU A 92 -2.45 12.61 -1.04
CA LEU A 92 -2.92 12.65 -2.44
C LEU A 92 -2.00 11.88 -3.41
N GLY A 93 -0.70 11.80 -3.10
CA GLY A 93 0.26 11.06 -3.94
C GLY A 93 0.08 9.54 -3.88
N ASP A 94 -0.50 9.02 -2.80
CA ASP A 94 -0.75 7.58 -2.66
C ASP A 94 -1.85 7.09 -3.59
N ALA A 95 -2.76 7.96 -4.02
CA ALA A 95 -3.75 7.63 -5.05
C ALA A 95 -3.10 7.26 -6.40
N GLY A 96 -1.86 7.71 -6.62
CA GLY A 96 -1.02 7.36 -7.78
C GLY A 96 -0.40 5.97 -7.70
N MET A 97 -0.52 5.24 -6.57
CA MET A 97 -0.10 3.84 -6.50
C MET A 97 -0.88 2.93 -7.45
N ALA A 98 -2.05 3.38 -7.90
CA ALA A 98 -2.84 2.73 -8.94
C ALA A 98 -2.31 2.99 -10.35
N ASP A 99 -1.41 3.96 -10.54
CA ASP A 99 -0.98 4.40 -11.86
C ASP A 99 -0.13 3.31 -12.53
N GLY A 100 -0.67 2.76 -13.62
CA GLY A 100 -0.11 1.64 -14.38
C GLY A 100 -0.74 0.29 -14.09
N ILE A 101 -1.78 0.24 -13.25
CA ILE A 101 -2.76 -0.85 -13.30
C ILE A 101 -3.51 -0.75 -14.63
N PRO A 102 -3.70 -1.86 -15.38
CA PRO A 102 -4.43 -1.84 -16.64
C PRO A 102 -5.84 -1.25 -16.49
N SER A 103 -6.31 -0.46 -17.46
CA SER A 103 -7.63 0.19 -17.43
C SER A 103 -8.82 -0.78 -17.44
N SER A 104 -8.58 -2.06 -17.78
CA SER A 104 -9.55 -3.15 -17.64
C SER A 104 -9.79 -3.58 -16.19
N SER A 105 -9.01 -3.05 -15.24
CA SER A 105 -9.08 -3.38 -13.82
C SER A 105 -10.06 -2.47 -13.07
N HIS A 106 -10.52 -2.92 -11.91
CA HIS A 106 -11.34 -2.19 -10.97
C HIS A 106 -10.48 -1.76 -9.78
N VAL A 107 -10.37 -0.45 -9.56
CA VAL A 107 -9.60 0.12 -8.46
C VAL A 107 -10.54 0.87 -7.52
N LEU A 108 -10.47 0.55 -6.22
CA LEU A 108 -11.13 1.31 -5.15
C LEU A 108 -10.07 2.05 -4.34
N LYS A 109 -10.16 3.37 -4.27
CA LYS A 109 -9.23 4.24 -3.55
C LYS A 109 -9.85 4.72 -2.24
N ILE A 110 -9.17 4.42 -1.12
CA ILE A 110 -9.58 4.83 0.23
C ILE A 110 -8.52 5.79 0.79
N GLY A 111 -8.93 7.03 1.04
CA GLY A 111 -8.09 8.09 1.57
C GLY A 111 -8.33 8.33 3.05
N PHE A 112 -7.29 8.31 3.87
CA PHE A 112 -7.34 8.69 5.28
C PHE A 112 -6.98 10.17 5.42
N LEU A 113 -7.92 11.00 5.88
CA LEU A 113 -7.75 12.44 6.02
C LEU A 113 -7.78 12.85 7.50
N PHE A 114 -6.61 13.17 8.03
CA PHE A 114 -6.46 13.71 9.39
C PHE A 114 -6.00 15.17 9.39
N ASP A 115 -5.04 15.52 8.54
CA ASP A 115 -4.42 16.85 8.54
C ASP A 115 -5.25 17.88 7.76
N HIS A 116 -5.60 18.99 8.43
CA HIS A 116 -6.39 20.10 7.87
C HIS A 116 -7.64 19.66 7.06
N PRO A 117 -8.58 18.90 7.66
CA PRO A 117 -9.66 18.25 6.91
C PRO A 117 -10.56 19.25 6.17
N GLU A 118 -10.89 20.40 6.77
CA GLU A 118 -11.72 21.42 6.11
C GLU A 118 -11.11 21.96 4.80
N GLN A 119 -9.79 22.08 4.75
CA GLN A 119 -9.06 22.62 3.60
C GLN A 119 -8.80 21.56 2.54
N ASN A 120 -8.52 20.33 2.99
CA ASN A 120 -8.08 19.24 2.13
C ASN A 120 -9.23 18.38 1.60
N LEU A 121 -10.38 18.34 2.28
CA LEU A 121 -11.51 17.48 1.93
C LEU A 121 -11.95 17.57 0.47
N PRO A 122 -12.09 18.77 -0.16
CA PRO A 122 -12.48 18.86 -1.57
C PRO A 122 -11.51 18.08 -2.48
N ARG A 123 -10.20 18.24 -2.27
CA ARG A 123 -9.18 17.55 -3.08
C ARG A 123 -9.18 16.04 -2.84
N TYR A 124 -9.42 15.61 -1.60
CA TYR A 124 -9.50 14.19 -1.27
C TYR A 124 -10.73 13.54 -1.90
N MET A 125 -11.88 14.21 -1.87
CA MET A 125 -13.11 13.74 -2.53
C MET A 125 -12.99 13.67 -4.05
N ASP A 126 -12.20 14.55 -4.67
CA ASP A 126 -11.92 14.49 -6.11
C ASP A 126 -10.94 13.35 -6.48
N THR A 127 -10.17 12.85 -5.50
CA THR A 127 -9.05 11.92 -5.73
C THR A 127 -9.34 10.48 -5.28
N PHE A 128 -10.09 10.31 -4.19
CA PHE A 128 -10.41 9.03 -3.57
C PHE A 128 -11.90 8.74 -3.64
N ASP A 129 -12.25 7.46 -3.81
CA ASP A 129 -13.66 7.02 -3.85
C ASP A 129 -14.31 7.06 -2.45
N ILE A 130 -13.50 6.80 -1.42
CA ILE A 130 -13.91 6.85 -0.01
C ILE A 130 -12.90 7.71 0.75
N VAL A 131 -13.38 8.71 1.49
CA VAL A 131 -12.56 9.55 2.37
C VAL A 131 -12.98 9.30 3.82
N LEU A 132 -12.01 8.93 4.65
CA LEU A 132 -12.19 8.67 6.08
C LEU A 132 -11.57 9.83 6.86
N ILE A 133 -12.43 10.66 7.48
CA ILE A 133 -11.98 11.83 8.23
C ILE A 133 -11.74 11.43 9.69
N ASP A 134 -10.50 11.62 10.17
CA ASP A 134 -10.07 11.31 11.54
C ASP A 134 -10.44 9.86 11.99
N ASP A 135 -10.32 8.90 11.06
CA ASP A 135 -10.51 7.49 11.35
C ASP A 135 -9.16 6.82 11.61
N GLN A 136 -8.95 6.38 12.86
CA GLN A 136 -7.73 5.70 13.31
C GLN A 136 -7.88 4.16 13.29
N THR A 137 -8.86 3.64 12.55
CA THR A 137 -9.17 2.21 12.46
C THR A 137 -8.94 1.68 11.04
N MET A 138 -9.12 0.36 10.88
CA MET A 138 -9.13 -0.31 9.57
C MET A 138 -10.50 -0.95 9.30
N ASP A 139 -11.57 -0.46 9.95
CA ASP A 139 -12.87 -1.11 9.94
C ASP A 139 -13.56 -1.02 8.57
N VAL A 140 -13.46 0.12 7.88
CA VAL A 140 -14.00 0.28 6.52
C VAL A 140 -13.29 -0.65 5.52
N PRO A 141 -11.95 -0.62 5.36
CA PRO A 141 -11.26 -1.58 4.50
C PRO A 141 -11.54 -3.04 4.87
N ARG A 142 -11.56 -3.37 6.17
CA ARG A 142 -11.84 -4.72 6.65
C ARG A 142 -13.26 -5.18 6.28
N THR A 143 -14.26 -4.32 6.45
CA THR A 143 -15.66 -4.61 6.10
C THR A 143 -15.79 -4.96 4.61
N ILE A 144 -15.12 -4.20 3.74
CA ILE A 144 -15.12 -4.47 2.28
C ILE A 144 -14.55 -5.86 1.99
N VAL A 145 -13.40 -6.20 2.59
CA VAL A 145 -12.78 -7.53 2.45
C VAL A 145 -13.70 -8.64 2.95
N GLU A 146 -14.36 -8.45 4.10
CA GLU A 146 -15.32 -9.42 4.65
C GLU A 146 -16.54 -9.62 3.74
N MET A 147 -17.05 -8.55 3.12
CA MET A 147 -18.16 -8.64 2.16
C MET A 147 -17.78 -9.46 0.91
N VAL A 148 -16.53 -9.33 0.42
CA VAL A 148 -16.02 -10.15 -0.68
C VAL A 148 -15.94 -11.62 -0.27
N LYS A 149 -15.34 -11.91 0.90
CA LYS A 149 -15.24 -13.27 1.45
C LYS A 149 -16.59 -13.97 1.56
N ASN A 150 -17.60 -13.27 2.07
CA ASN A 150 -18.94 -13.84 2.28
C ASN A 150 -19.68 -14.14 0.96
N LYS A 151 -19.32 -13.49 -0.15
CA LYS A 151 -19.85 -13.81 -1.48
C LYS A 151 -19.17 -15.00 -2.12
N SER A 152 -17.88 -15.24 -1.85
CA SER A 152 -17.12 -16.37 -2.40
C SER A 152 -17.52 -17.74 -1.83
N HIS A 153 -18.28 -17.76 -0.72
CA HIS A 153 -18.79 -18.98 -0.08
C HIS A 153 -20.25 -19.32 -0.42
N LYS A 154 -20.85 -18.62 -1.39
CA LYS A 154 -22.15 -18.96 -1.99
C LYS A 154 -21.95 -19.50 -3.40
#